data_AF-A0A7X9EDK6-F1
#
_entry.id   AF-A0A7X9EDK6-F1
#
_cell.length_a   1.000
_cell.length_b   1.000
_cell.length_c   1.000
_cell.angle_alpha   90.00
_cell.angle_beta   90.00
_cell.angle_gamma   90.00
#
_symmetry.space_group_name_H-M   'P 1'
#
loop_
_entity.id
_entity.type
_entity.pdbx_description
1 polymer ?
#
loop_
_entity_poly.entity_id
_entity_poly.type
_entity_poly.pdbx_seq_one_letter_code
_entity_poly.pdbx_strand_id
1 'polypeptide(L)'
;MMKSKGYPVLSYNAADEVVFLTFYESKNVIEESSIFSDCVINMRMSEWDLHDYSIVIQKPETTKELHRNVYIELFNYLFEKDAEKVIKIFDEYLELGINGGEERMKEYTLNNRRVSFTKFQGNKKFGISIGFQD
;
A
#
# COMPACT_ATOMS: atom_id res chain seq x y z
N MET A 1 -17.65 6.19 9.45
CA MET A 1 -16.40 6.76 9.98
C MET A 1 -15.32 6.54 8.93
N MET A 2 -14.66 7.57 8.40
CA MET A 2 -13.59 7.39 7.44
C MET A 2 -12.45 6.59 8.09
N LYS A 3 -11.93 5.57 7.39
CA LYS A 3 -10.86 4.70 7.89
C LYS A 3 -9.50 5.38 7.85
N SER A 4 -9.33 6.28 6.89
CA SER A 4 -8.23 7.24 6.92
C SER A 4 -8.64 8.50 7.69
N LYS A 5 -7.68 9.06 8.43
CA LYS A 5 -7.78 10.39 9.05
C LYS A 5 -7.27 11.52 8.15
N GLY A 6 -6.58 11.19 7.06
CA GLY A 6 -6.13 12.15 6.06
C GLY A 6 -7.12 12.25 4.89
N TYR A 7 -6.61 12.66 3.73
CA TYR A 7 -7.40 12.94 2.54
C TYR A 7 -7.14 11.91 1.43
N PRO A 8 -8.14 11.06 1.10
CA PRO A 8 -8.05 10.12 -0.02
C PRO A 8 -8.46 10.78 -1.35
N VAL A 9 -7.79 10.40 -2.44
CA VAL A 9 -8.13 10.76 -3.82
C VAL A 9 -8.23 9.48 -4.64
N LEU A 10 -9.36 9.29 -5.31
CA LEU A 10 -9.57 8.21 -6.27
C LEU A 10 -9.36 8.76 -7.68
N SER A 11 -8.50 8.09 -8.45
CA SER A 11 -8.18 8.46 -9.83
C SER A 11 -8.18 7.23 -10.73
N TYR A 12 -8.37 7.45 -12.03
CA TYR A 12 -8.31 6.42 -13.06
C TYR A 12 -7.46 6.90 -14.23
N ASN A 13 -6.51 6.07 -14.66
CA ASN A 13 -5.75 6.27 -15.89
C ASN A 13 -6.29 5.31 -16.95
N ALA A 14 -6.93 5.87 -17.98
CA ALA A 14 -7.53 5.09 -19.07
C ALA A 14 -6.49 4.46 -20.01
N ALA A 15 -5.30 5.06 -20.15
CA ALA A 15 -4.27 4.54 -21.05
C ALA A 15 -3.62 3.26 -20.50
N ASP A 16 -3.42 3.21 -19.19
CA ASP A 16 -2.84 2.04 -18.51
C ASP A 16 -3.91 1.12 -17.89
N GLU A 17 -5.18 1.52 -17.95
CA GLU A 17 -6.31 0.86 -17.29
C GLU A 17 -6.03 0.61 -15.80
N VAL A 18 -5.59 1.64 -15.07
CA VAL A 18 -5.25 1.53 -13.64
C VAL A 18 -6.12 2.45 -12.81
N VAL A 19 -6.66 1.90 -11.71
CA VAL A 19 -7.32 2.67 -10.64
C VAL A 19 -6.29 2.93 -9.54
N PHE A 20 -6.20 4.18 -9.12
CA PHE A 20 -5.30 4.65 -8.06
C PHE A 20 -6.15 5.16 -6.90
N LEU A 21 -5.88 4.65 -5.70
CA LEU A 21 -6.34 5.26 -4.46
C LEU A 21 -5.13 5.84 -3.75
N THR A 22 -4.98 7.16 -3.86
CA THR A 22 -3.83 7.92 -3.35
C THR A 22 -4.21 8.63 -2.07
N PHE A 23 -3.32 8.63 -1.09
CA PHE A 23 -3.56 9.23 0.22
C PHE A 23 -2.57 10.35 0.52
N TYR A 24 -3.11 11.41 1.11
CA TYR A 24 -2.38 12.59 1.53
C TYR A 24 -2.77 12.96 2.97
N GLU A 25 -1.89 13.68 3.64
CA GLU A 25 -2.07 14.14 5.00
C GLU A 25 -3.32 15.02 5.12
N SER A 26 -3.53 15.93 4.17
CA SER A 26 -4.69 16.82 4.11
C SER A 26 -4.98 17.27 2.69
N LYS A 27 -6.13 17.94 2.50
CA LYS A 27 -6.50 18.52 1.21
C LYS A 27 -5.54 19.63 0.76
N ASN A 28 -5.05 20.46 1.69
CA ASN A 28 -4.18 21.58 1.38
C ASN A 28 -2.85 21.12 0.74
N VAL A 29 -2.31 19.97 1.19
CA VAL A 29 -1.09 19.39 0.61
C VAL A 29 -1.25 19.08 -0.88
N ILE A 30 -2.44 18.66 -1.32
CA ILE A 30 -2.72 18.40 -2.75
C ILE A 30 -2.77 19.71 -3.55
N GLU A 31 -3.37 20.75 -2.96
CA GLU A 31 -3.49 22.06 -3.59
C GLU A 31 -2.09 22.70 -3.79
N GLU A 32 -1.14 22.41 -2.89
CA GLU A 32 0.26 22.80 -3.03
C GLU A 32 1.03 21.90 -4.03
N SER A 33 0.89 20.58 -3.93
CA SER A 33 1.51 19.62 -4.84
C SER A 33 0.82 18.25 -4.79
N SER A 34 0.18 17.87 -5.90
CA SER A 34 -0.43 16.55 -6.06
C SER A 34 0.59 15.41 -6.30
N ILE A 35 1.86 15.74 -6.54
CA ILE A 35 2.90 14.78 -6.95
C ILE A 35 3.37 13.90 -5.77
N PHE A 36 3.41 14.46 -4.55
CA PHE A 36 3.99 13.78 -3.38
C PHE A 36 2.91 13.27 -2.42
N SER A 37 2.49 12.02 -2.63
CA SER A 37 1.55 11.31 -1.75
C SER A 37 2.25 10.66 -0.56
N ASP A 38 1.49 10.30 0.48
CA ASP A 38 1.98 9.54 1.63
C ASP A 38 1.99 8.04 1.35
N CYS A 39 0.96 7.55 0.67
CA CYS A 39 0.88 6.17 0.19
C CYS A 39 -0.15 6.03 -0.93
N VAL A 40 -0.08 4.94 -1.69
CA VAL A 40 -0.97 4.66 -2.81
C VAL A 40 -1.27 3.17 -2.93
N ILE A 41 -2.49 2.86 -3.32
CA ILE A 41 -2.93 1.52 -3.75
C ILE A 41 -3.26 1.62 -5.24
N ASN A 42 -2.61 0.81 -6.06
CA ASN A 42 -2.86 0.68 -7.48
C ASN A 42 -3.54 -0.65 -7.76
N MET A 43 -4.59 -0.63 -8.58
CA MET A 43 -5.24 -1.82 -9.11
C MET A 43 -5.23 -1.73 -10.62
N ARG A 44 -4.57 -2.69 -11.26
CA ARG A 44 -4.62 -2.81 -12.72
C ARG A 44 -5.91 -3.52 -13.12
N MET A 45 -6.63 -2.93 -14.06
CA MET A 45 -7.95 -3.34 -14.53
C MET A 45 -7.93 -3.90 -15.95
N SER A 46 -6.77 -3.92 -16.61
CA SER A 46 -6.66 -4.47 -17.96
C SER A 46 -7.07 -5.94 -17.97
N GLU A 47 -7.81 -6.35 -19.01
CA GLU A 47 -8.42 -7.70 -19.09
C GLU A 47 -7.39 -8.84 -18.98
N TRP A 48 -6.14 -8.59 -19.35
CA TRP A 48 -5.03 -9.54 -19.29
C TRP A 48 -4.24 -9.51 -17.97
N ASP A 49 -4.60 -8.65 -17.01
CA ASP A 49 -3.85 -8.44 -15.76
C ASP A 49 -4.74 -7.86 -14.63
N LEU A 50 -5.87 -8.54 -14.38
CA LEU A 50 -7.00 -8.05 -13.56
C LEU A 50 -6.84 -8.26 -12.04
N HIS A 51 -5.61 -8.49 -11.58
CA HIS A 51 -5.40 -9.41 -10.46
C HIS A 51 -4.36 -8.96 -9.44
N ASP A 52 -3.62 -7.89 -9.76
CA ASP A 52 -2.48 -7.47 -8.95
C ASP A 52 -2.73 -6.09 -8.31
N TYR A 53 -2.65 -6.07 -6.98
CA TYR A 53 -2.53 -4.84 -6.21
C TYR A 53 -1.05 -4.47 -6.10
N SER A 54 -0.73 -3.24 -6.47
CA SER A 54 0.57 -2.65 -6.19
C SER A 54 0.41 -1.52 -5.18
N ILE A 55 0.97 -1.69 -3.99
CA ILE A 55 0.91 -0.73 -2.89
C ILE A 55 2.27 -0.10 -2.71
N VAL A 56 2.33 1.22 -2.59
CA VAL A 56 3.58 1.93 -2.31
C VAL A 56 3.39 2.84 -1.11
N ILE A 57 4.22 2.65 -0.09
CA ILE A 57 4.27 3.51 1.10
C ILE A 57 5.43 4.48 0.94
N GLN A 58 5.11 5.76 0.74
CA GLN A 58 6.08 6.82 0.49
C GLN A 58 6.55 7.46 1.81
N LYS A 59 5.62 7.68 2.75
CA LYS A 59 5.86 8.23 4.10
C LYS A 59 5.32 7.25 5.15
N PRO A 60 6.16 6.33 5.65
CA PRO A 60 5.74 5.31 6.62
C PRO A 60 5.14 5.89 7.91
N GLU A 61 5.73 6.95 8.45
CA GLU A 61 5.28 7.58 9.70
C GLU A 61 3.86 8.16 9.55
N THR A 62 3.65 9.01 8.54
CA THR A 62 2.33 9.57 8.19
C THR A 62 1.32 8.47 7.86
N THR A 63 1.75 7.43 7.14
CA THR A 63 0.89 6.27 6.82
C THR A 63 0.45 5.55 8.09
N LYS A 64 1.37 5.31 9.03
CA LYS A 64 1.08 4.64 10.30
C LYS A 64 0.04 5.43 11.10
N GLU A 65 0.14 6.75 11.12
CA GLU A 65 -0.74 7.63 11.90
C GLU A 65 -2.12 7.83 11.25
N LEU A 66 -2.15 8.07 9.94
CA LEU A 66 -3.33 8.59 9.24
C LEU A 66 -4.02 7.58 8.32
N HIS A 67 -3.29 6.59 7.79
CA HIS A 67 -3.79 5.75 6.69
C HIS A 67 -3.77 4.25 7.01
N ARG A 68 -3.09 3.81 8.07
CA ARG A 68 -2.87 2.41 8.44
C ARG A 68 -4.15 1.58 8.48
N ASN A 69 -5.24 2.14 9.02
CA ASN A 69 -6.52 1.43 9.15
C ASN A 69 -7.18 1.11 7.79
N VAL A 70 -6.84 1.83 6.71
CA VAL A 70 -7.27 1.48 5.36
C VAL A 70 -6.64 0.16 4.92
N TYR A 71 -5.33 0.01 5.15
CA TYR A 71 -4.60 -1.22 4.82
C TYR A 71 -5.05 -2.41 5.65
N ILE A 72 -5.33 -2.21 6.94
CA ILE A 72 -5.91 -3.26 7.79
C ILE A 72 -7.23 -3.77 7.20
N GLU A 73 -8.11 -2.86 6.76
CA GLU A 73 -9.39 -3.24 6.16
C GLU A 73 -9.22 -3.99 4.85
N LEU A 74 -8.32 -3.50 3.99
CA LEU A 74 -7.95 -4.18 2.75
C LEU A 74 -7.41 -5.59 3.03
N PHE A 75 -6.51 -5.74 4.01
CA PHE A 75 -5.91 -7.03 4.33
C PHE A 75 -6.91 -8.00 4.98
N ASN A 76 -7.80 -7.51 5.84
CA ASN A 76 -8.90 -8.32 6.36
C ASN A 76 -9.79 -8.85 5.24
N TYR A 77 -10.08 -8.02 4.23
CA TYR A 77 -10.86 -8.43 3.08
C TYR A 77 -10.14 -9.44 2.19
N LEU A 78 -8.86 -9.21 1.86
CA LEU A 78 -8.13 -10.04 0.90
C LEU A 78 -7.62 -11.37 1.47
N PHE A 79 -7.25 -11.39 2.75
CA PHE A 79 -6.50 -12.51 3.35
C PHE A 79 -7.29 -13.31 4.38
N GLU A 80 -8.46 -12.85 4.79
CA GLU A 80 -9.36 -13.57 5.71
C GLU A 80 -8.61 -14.17 6.92
N LYS A 81 -8.47 -15.49 6.98
CA LYS A 81 -7.76 -16.22 8.05
C LYS A 81 -6.28 -15.83 8.22
N ASP A 82 -5.65 -15.33 7.16
CA ASP A 82 -4.23 -14.92 7.16
C ASP A 82 -4.06 -13.41 7.41
N ALA A 83 -5.15 -12.65 7.62
CA ALA A 83 -5.10 -11.20 7.73
C ALA A 83 -4.23 -10.70 8.89
N GLU A 84 -4.33 -11.29 10.08
CA GLU A 84 -3.53 -10.89 11.23
C GLU A 84 -2.02 -11.01 10.95
N LYS A 85 -1.63 -12.07 10.24
CA LYS A 85 -0.24 -12.30 9.84
C LYS A 85 0.24 -11.21 8.86
N VAL A 86 -0.56 -10.86 7.86
CA VAL A 86 -0.22 -9.79 6.90
C VAL A 86 -0.12 -8.43 7.60
N ILE A 87 -1.06 -8.12 8.50
CA ILE A 87 -1.07 -6.87 9.26
C ILE A 87 0.21 -6.75 10.10
N LYS A 88 0.61 -7.82 10.79
CA LYS A 88 1.86 -7.83 11.56
C LYS A 88 3.09 -7.60 10.68
N ILE A 89 3.17 -8.24 9.52
CA ILE A 89 4.26 -8.03 8.57
C ILE A 89 4.25 -6.57 8.08
N PHE A 90 3.08 -6.03 7.74
CA PHE A 90 2.95 -4.64 7.31
C PHE A 90 3.45 -3.65 8.38
N ASP A 91 3.10 -3.88 9.65
CA ASP A 91 3.59 -3.06 10.77
C ASP A 91 5.11 -3.14 10.90
N GLU A 92 5.70 -4.33 10.79
CA GLU A 92 7.16 -4.49 10.80
C GLU A 92 7.82 -3.65 9.69
N TYR A 93 7.25 -3.66 8.48
CA TYR A 93 7.77 -2.87 7.35
C TYR A 93 7.54 -1.36 7.53
N LEU A 94 6.45 -0.94 8.18
CA LEU A 94 6.27 0.45 8.59
C LEU A 94 7.40 0.90 9.52
N GLU A 95 7.69 0.13 10.58
CA GLU A 95 8.79 0.45 11.51
C GLU A 95 10.16 0.46 10.81
N LEU A 96 10.40 -0.51 9.92
CA LEU A 96 11.63 -0.55 9.11
C LEU A 96 11.75 0.70 8.23
N GLY A 97 10.65 1.14 7.61
CA GLY A 97 10.61 2.35 6.81
C GLY A 97 10.86 3.62 7.63
N ILE A 98 10.24 3.73 8.80
CA ILE A 98 10.41 4.86 9.73
C ILE A 98 11.88 5.01 10.14
N ASN A 99 12.52 3.89 10.51
CA ASN A 99 13.90 3.86 10.99
C ASN A 99 14.95 3.92 9.86
N GLY A 100 14.55 3.97 8.59
CA GLY A 100 15.48 3.97 7.45
C GLY A 100 16.27 2.66 7.31
N GLY A 101 15.66 1.53 7.71
CA GLY A 101 16.29 0.23 7.85
C GLY A 101 16.87 -0.37 6.56
N GLU A 102 17.50 -1.53 6.72
CA GLU A 102 18.21 -2.26 5.66
C GLU A 102 17.28 -2.73 4.51
N GLU A 103 17.91 -3.13 3.41
CA GLU A 103 17.19 -3.78 2.31
C GLU A 103 16.58 -5.10 2.79
N ARG A 104 15.32 -5.32 2.43
CA ARG A 104 14.60 -6.54 2.76
C ARG A 104 13.57 -6.82 1.70
N MET A 105 13.64 -8.01 1.11
CA MET A 105 12.62 -8.55 0.24
C MET A 105 12.15 -9.89 0.81
N LYS A 106 10.84 -10.05 1.00
CA LYS A 106 10.26 -11.32 1.43
C LYS A 106 8.96 -11.58 0.68
N GLU A 107 8.83 -12.81 0.22
CA GLU A 107 7.63 -13.32 -0.42
C GLU A 107 6.90 -14.31 0.49
N TYR A 108 5.59 -14.32 0.37
CA TYR A 108 4.68 -15.17 1.14
C TYR A 108 3.56 -15.67 0.23
N THR A 109 3.02 -16.83 0.56
CA THR A 109 1.74 -17.30 0.06
C THR A 109 0.72 -17.21 1.19
N LEU A 110 -0.29 -16.35 1.03
CA LEU A 110 -1.29 -16.03 2.07
C LEU A 110 -2.66 -15.98 1.41
N ASN A 111 -3.61 -16.77 1.91
CA ASN A 111 -4.94 -16.93 1.33
C ASN A 111 -4.96 -17.14 -0.19
N ASN A 112 -4.11 -18.05 -0.70
CA ASN A 112 -3.95 -18.35 -2.14
C ASN A 112 -3.49 -17.15 -2.99
N ARG A 113 -2.84 -16.16 -2.36
CA ARG A 113 -2.25 -15.01 -3.03
C ARG A 113 -0.75 -14.99 -2.82
N ARG A 114 0.00 -14.61 -3.86
CA ARG A 114 1.42 -14.29 -3.75
C ARG A 114 1.54 -12.87 -3.24
N VAL A 115 2.26 -12.71 -2.13
CA VAL A 115 2.47 -11.41 -1.48
C VAL A 115 3.96 -11.15 -1.34
N SER A 116 4.44 -10.07 -1.94
CA SER A 116 5.84 -9.64 -1.82
C SER A 116 5.92 -8.31 -1.09
N PHE A 117 6.75 -8.23 -0.06
CA PHE A 117 7.13 -6.98 0.59
C PHE A 117 8.56 -6.64 0.20
N THR A 118 8.79 -5.42 -0.29
CA THR A 118 10.10 -4.97 -0.77
C THR A 118 10.46 -3.63 -0.16
N LYS A 119 11.60 -3.59 0.53
CA LYS A 119 12.21 -2.42 1.16
C LYS A 119 13.62 -2.26 0.60
N PHE A 120 13.97 -1.07 0.11
CA PHE A 120 15.31 -0.76 -0.38
C PHE A 120 16.17 -0.09 0.70
N GLN A 121 17.48 -0.33 0.68
CA GLN A 121 18.42 0.24 1.67
C GLN A 121 18.41 1.77 1.66
N GLY A 122 18.43 2.39 2.85
CA GLY A 122 18.53 3.86 3.01
C GLY A 122 17.30 4.66 2.58
N ASN A 123 16.37 4.03 1.86
CA ASN A 123 15.10 4.64 1.46
C ASN A 123 14.06 4.43 2.57
N LYS A 124 13.28 5.46 2.96
CA LYS A 124 12.17 5.26 3.91
C LYS A 124 11.00 4.50 3.28
N LYS A 125 10.92 4.45 1.96
CA LYS A 125 9.81 3.87 1.20
C LYS A 125 9.87 2.35 1.14
N PHE A 126 8.71 1.71 1.01
CA PHE A 126 8.61 0.29 0.67
C PHE A 126 7.38 0.00 -0.19
N GLY A 127 7.40 -1.13 -0.87
CA GLY A 127 6.34 -1.60 -1.73
C GLY A 127 5.76 -2.93 -1.26
N ILE A 128 4.52 -3.18 -1.64
CA ILE A 128 3.83 -4.46 -1.48
C ILE A 128 3.21 -4.82 -2.83
N SER A 129 3.46 -6.02 -3.31
CA SER A 129 2.74 -6.61 -4.44
C SER A 129 1.86 -7.73 -3.92
N ILE A 130 0.59 -7.78 -4.36
CA ILE A 130 -0.36 -8.83 -4.01
C ILE A 130 -1.01 -9.30 -5.31
N GLY A 131 -0.72 -10.53 -5.71
CA GLY A 131 -1.30 -11.17 -6.89
C GLY A 131 -1.90 -12.53 -6.56
N PHE A 132 -2.59 -13.12 -7.53
CA PHE A 132 -3.02 -14.52 -7.39
C PHE A 132 -1.85 -15.48 -7.58
N GLN A 133 -2.01 -16.68 -7.06
CA GLN A 133 -1.08 -17.77 -7.33
C GLN A 133 -1.52 -18.45 -8.63
N ASP A 134 -0.64 -18.48 -9.64
CA ASP A 134 -0.80 -19.28 -10.86
C ASP A 134 -0.88 -20.79 -10.57
#